data_AF-A0A350PIB0-F1
#
_entry.id   AF-A0A350PIB0-F1
#
_cell.length_a   1.000
_cell.length_b   1.000
_cell.length_c   1.000
_cell.angle_alpha   90.00
_cell.angle_beta   90.00
_cell.angle_gamma   90.00
#
_symmetry.space_group_name_H-M   'P 1'
#
loop_
_entity.id
_entity.type
_entity.pdbx_description
1 polymer ?
#
loop_
_entity_poly.entity_id
_entity_poly.type
_entity_poly.pdbx_seq_one_letter_code
_entity_poly.pdbx_strand_id
1 'polypeptide(L)'
;MSHKPTITESLEFPQNSMIPRAAFGLGFAGLIASFIGYFLQPDQFFFSYIVSFTFFAGITLSALITVMLHHITKASWGTVFKRFFEVFSSNIWVWAIFFIPVLLGMQTLYHWTDPALYDKASEEFDKIVYGKSAYLNQTFFIVRQVIYFAIWGWLGHKLYKASVEMDKTSDWGMTTLMRKISAPGIPLFALSVAFAGFDWLMSLDPHWFSTMFGVYFFAINFQAFWPVMILLVFFLQRQGILKDTIKQVHIYDLGAWFFAFTVF
;
A
#
# COMPACT_ATOMS: atom_id res chain seq x y z
N MET A 1 -30.60 -4.52 -28.96
CA MET A 1 -30.76 -5.55 -27.90
C MET A 1 -29.63 -5.33 -26.90
N SER A 2 -29.94 -4.95 -25.66
CA SER A 2 -28.93 -4.78 -24.61
C SER A 2 -28.44 -6.17 -24.22
N HIS A 3 -27.23 -6.52 -24.66
CA HIS A 3 -26.56 -7.76 -24.24
C HIS A 3 -26.24 -7.57 -22.76
N LYS A 4 -27.11 -8.07 -21.87
CA LYS A 4 -26.79 -8.11 -20.44
C LYS A 4 -25.60 -9.05 -20.28
N PRO A 5 -24.44 -8.57 -19.79
CA PRO A 5 -23.32 -9.47 -19.54
C PRO A 5 -23.75 -10.49 -18.48
N THR A 6 -23.65 -11.77 -18.83
CA THR A 6 -23.87 -12.88 -17.90
C THR A 6 -22.63 -13.06 -17.06
N ILE A 7 -22.77 -12.95 -15.73
CA ILE A 7 -21.70 -13.30 -14.79
C ILE A 7 -21.58 -14.82 -14.80
N THR A 8 -20.46 -15.34 -15.30
CA THR A 8 -20.22 -16.79 -15.48
C THR A 8 -19.50 -17.44 -14.30
N GLU A 9 -18.77 -16.66 -13.49
CA GLU A 9 -17.99 -17.16 -12.37
C GLU A 9 -18.10 -16.21 -11.16
N SER A 10 -18.05 -16.77 -9.95
CA SER A 10 -17.99 -16.01 -8.70
C SER A 10 -16.59 -16.04 -8.09
N LEU A 11 -16.21 -14.95 -7.41
CA LEU A 11 -14.99 -14.87 -6.59
C LEU A 11 -15.27 -15.37 -5.15
N GLU A 12 -16.05 -16.44 -5.01
CA GLU A 12 -16.33 -17.02 -3.69
C GLU A 12 -15.61 -18.35 -3.58
N PHE A 13 -14.82 -18.51 -2.51
CA PHE A 13 -14.28 -19.82 -2.17
C PHE A 13 -15.44 -20.74 -1.76
N PRO A 14 -15.37 -22.04 -2.07
CA PRO A 14 -16.33 -23.02 -1.57
C PRO A 14 -16.49 -22.89 -0.04
N GLN A 15 -17.70 -22.99 0.50
CA GLN A 15 -17.96 -22.79 1.94
C GLN A 15 -17.11 -23.69 2.86
N ASN A 16 -16.69 -24.86 2.36
CA ASN A 16 -15.82 -25.81 3.07
C ASN A 16 -14.32 -25.58 2.84
N SER A 17 -13.93 -24.51 2.13
CA SER A 17 -12.52 -24.24 1.85
C SER A 17 -11.76 -23.87 3.11
N MET A 18 -10.69 -24.63 3.38
CA MET A 18 -9.77 -24.33 4.48
C MET A 18 -8.82 -23.17 4.15
N ILE A 19 -8.79 -22.68 2.91
CA ILE A 19 -7.79 -21.71 2.44
C ILE A 19 -7.84 -20.39 3.23
N PRO A 20 -8.99 -19.71 3.40
CA PRO A 20 -9.02 -18.46 4.16
C PRO A 20 -8.61 -18.68 5.61
N ARG A 21 -9.07 -19.78 6.23
CA ARG A 21 -8.73 -20.14 7.62
C ARG A 21 -7.24 -20.42 7.78
N ALA A 22 -6.63 -21.13 6.84
CA ALA A 22 -5.20 -21.40 6.82
C ALA A 22 -4.38 -20.12 6.65
N ALA A 23 -4.81 -19.20 5.76
CA ALA A 23 -4.15 -17.91 5.57
C ALA A 23 -4.22 -17.04 6.84
N PHE A 24 -5.38 -16.94 7.48
CA PHE A 24 -5.51 -16.24 8.77
C PHE A 24 -4.69 -16.92 9.88
N GLY A 25 -4.68 -18.25 9.92
CA GLY A 25 -3.88 -19.02 10.87
C GLY A 25 -2.38 -18.78 10.70
N LEU A 26 -1.88 -18.76 9.46
CA LEU A 26 -0.49 -18.45 9.14
C LEU A 26 -0.14 -17.00 9.51
N GLY A 27 -1.04 -16.04 9.22
CA GLY A 27 -0.89 -14.66 9.65
C GLY A 27 -0.81 -14.52 11.17
N PHE A 28 -1.70 -15.20 11.90
CA PHE A 28 -1.71 -15.19 13.36
C PHE A 28 -0.45 -15.82 13.96
N ALA A 29 0.00 -16.95 13.43
CA ALA A 29 1.26 -17.58 13.83
C ALA A 29 2.47 -16.64 13.57
N GLY A 30 2.47 -15.94 12.43
CA GLY A 30 3.48 -14.92 12.12
C GLY A 30 3.48 -13.74 13.09
N LEU A 31 2.31 -13.28 13.54
CA LEU A 31 2.19 -12.25 14.56
C LEU A 31 2.71 -12.71 15.92
N ILE A 32 2.42 -13.96 16.33
CA ILE A 32 2.97 -14.53 17.56
C ILE A 32 4.49 -14.63 17.47
N ALA A 33 5.03 -15.14 16.35
CA ALA A 33 6.47 -15.23 16.16
C ALA A 33 7.15 -13.85 16.21
N SER A 34 6.52 -12.84 15.62
CA SER A 34 6.98 -11.45 15.67
C SER A 34 6.95 -10.89 17.09
N PHE A 35 5.89 -11.20 17.86
CA PHE A 35 5.77 -10.80 19.27
C PHE A 35 6.83 -11.47 20.15
N ILE A 36 7.14 -12.74 19.92
CA ILE A 36 8.26 -13.42 20.59
C ILE A 36 9.58 -12.73 20.21
N GLY A 37 9.78 -12.41 18.93
CA GLY A 37 10.96 -11.68 18.44
C GLY A 37 11.18 -10.36 19.16
N TYR A 38 10.12 -9.61 19.45
CA TYR A 38 10.18 -8.36 20.21
C TYR A 38 10.77 -8.55 21.62
N PHE A 39 10.43 -9.63 22.35
CA PHE A 39 10.99 -9.87 23.69
C PHE A 39 12.40 -10.44 23.67
N LEU A 40 12.81 -11.09 22.58
CA LEU A 40 14.15 -11.67 22.47
C LEU A 40 15.19 -10.63 22.03
N GLN A 41 14.87 -9.85 20.99
CA GLN A 41 15.75 -8.84 20.41
C GLN A 41 14.93 -7.65 19.89
N PRO A 42 14.60 -6.68 20.76
CA PRO A 42 13.73 -5.55 20.42
C PRO A 42 14.23 -4.73 19.22
N ASP A 43 15.53 -4.45 19.16
CA ASP A 43 16.11 -3.61 18.10
C ASP A 43 15.97 -4.27 16.73
N GLN A 44 16.38 -5.55 16.63
CA GLN A 44 16.25 -6.33 15.41
C GLN A 44 14.78 -6.48 14.98
N PHE A 45 13.87 -6.61 15.94
CA PHE A 45 12.44 -6.67 15.67
C PHE A 45 11.96 -5.41 14.93
N PHE A 46 12.27 -4.20 15.43
CA PHE A 46 11.77 -2.97 14.81
C PHE A 46 12.31 -2.78 13.38
N PHE A 47 13.60 -3.03 13.15
CA PHE A 47 14.19 -2.94 11.79
C PHE A 47 13.59 -3.99 10.84
N SER A 48 13.35 -5.22 11.30
CA SER A 48 12.69 -6.25 10.48
C SER A 48 11.22 -5.91 10.23
N TYR A 49 10.57 -5.28 11.20
CA TYR A 49 9.17 -4.89 11.15
C TYR A 49 8.94 -3.78 10.12
N ILE A 50 9.77 -2.72 10.12
CA ILE A 50 9.58 -1.61 9.18
C ILE A 50 9.79 -2.04 7.72
N VAL A 51 10.73 -2.96 7.45
CA VAL A 51 10.91 -3.56 6.12
C VAL A 51 9.67 -4.34 5.69
N SER A 52 9.13 -5.18 6.58
CA SER A 52 7.92 -5.95 6.29
C SER A 52 6.70 -5.04 6.10
N PHE A 53 6.54 -4.06 6.98
CA PHE A 53 5.48 -3.07 6.92
C PHE A 53 5.50 -2.31 5.60
N THR A 54 6.66 -1.75 5.22
CA THR A 54 6.79 -0.96 3.99
C THR A 54 6.50 -1.79 2.74
N PHE A 55 6.92 -3.05 2.70
CA PHE A 55 6.60 -3.96 1.60
C PHE A 55 5.09 -4.19 1.44
N PHE A 56 4.40 -4.62 2.50
CA PHE A 56 2.97 -4.93 2.38
C PHE A 56 2.07 -3.69 2.28
N ALA A 57 2.42 -2.61 2.98
CA ALA A 57 1.74 -1.32 2.84
C ALA A 57 1.94 -0.77 1.42
N GLY A 58 3.14 -0.89 0.86
CA GLY A 58 3.48 -0.49 -0.50
C GLY A 58 2.67 -1.20 -1.59
N ILE A 59 2.43 -2.51 -1.43
CA ILE A 59 1.52 -3.28 -2.31
C ILE A 59 0.11 -2.68 -2.27
N THR A 60 -0.38 -2.32 -1.08
CA THR A 60 -1.72 -1.76 -0.90
C THR A 60 -1.85 -0.35 -1.48
N LEU A 61 -0.82 0.49 -1.32
CA LEU A 61 -0.73 1.81 -1.94
C LEU A 61 -0.67 1.70 -3.48
N SER A 62 0.05 0.70 -3.99
CA SER A 62 0.12 0.41 -5.43
C SER A 62 -1.22 -0.04 -6.01
N ALA A 63 -2.02 -0.77 -5.23
CA ALA A 63 -3.39 -1.08 -5.61
C ALA A 63 -4.26 0.18 -5.72
N LEU A 64 -4.15 1.12 -4.76
CA LEU A 64 -4.91 2.37 -4.74
C LEU A 64 -4.64 3.24 -5.98
N ILE A 65 -3.37 3.48 -6.31
CA ILE A 65 -3.01 4.25 -7.51
C ILE A 65 -3.45 3.52 -8.79
N THR A 66 -3.36 2.18 -8.82
CA THR A 66 -3.87 1.39 -9.96
C THR A 66 -5.36 1.61 -10.17
N VAL A 67 -6.19 1.62 -9.11
CA VAL A 67 -7.62 1.94 -9.20
C VAL A 67 -7.84 3.33 -9.78
N MET A 68 -7.13 4.34 -9.27
CA MET A 68 -7.27 5.71 -9.77
C MET A 68 -6.86 5.84 -11.24
N LEU A 69 -5.76 5.20 -11.64
CA LEU A 69 -5.28 5.18 -13.02
C LEU A 69 -6.29 4.52 -13.96
N HIS A 70 -6.93 3.42 -13.56
CA HIS A 70 -7.97 2.77 -14.35
C HIS A 70 -9.13 3.72 -14.65
N HIS A 71 -9.57 4.48 -13.66
CA HIS A 71 -10.67 5.43 -13.85
C HIS A 71 -10.28 6.59 -14.77
N ILE A 72 -9.08 7.15 -14.62
CA ILE A 72 -8.64 8.31 -15.40
C ILE A 72 -8.37 7.94 -16.86
N THR A 73 -7.67 6.83 -17.09
CA THR A 73 -7.33 6.35 -18.44
C THR A 73 -8.51 5.70 -19.15
N LYS A 74 -9.59 5.38 -18.43
CA LYS A 74 -10.72 4.56 -18.93
C LYS A 74 -10.22 3.22 -19.47
N ALA A 75 -9.20 2.65 -18.83
CA ALA A 75 -8.61 1.38 -19.23
C ALA A 75 -9.64 0.24 -19.11
N SER A 76 -9.77 -0.55 -20.18
CA SER A 76 -10.60 -1.76 -20.21
C SER A 76 -9.83 -3.03 -19.81
N TRP A 77 -8.50 -3.05 -19.98
CA TRP A 77 -7.67 -4.25 -19.76
C TRP A 77 -7.77 -4.81 -18.34
N GLY A 78 -7.77 -3.95 -17.31
CA GLY A 78 -7.85 -4.39 -15.92
C GLY A 78 -9.27 -4.46 -15.36
N THR A 79 -10.31 -4.43 -16.20
CA THR A 79 -11.70 -4.58 -15.74
C THR A 79 -11.90 -5.87 -14.94
N VAL A 80 -11.26 -6.96 -15.37
CA VAL A 80 -11.31 -8.26 -14.67
C VAL A 80 -10.56 -8.25 -13.34
N PHE A 81 -9.57 -7.36 -13.18
CA PHE A 81 -8.75 -7.27 -11.97
C PHE A 81 -9.20 -6.17 -11.00
N LYS A 82 -10.04 -5.25 -11.47
CA LYS A 82 -10.47 -4.04 -10.74
C LYS A 82 -10.94 -4.36 -9.32
N ARG A 83 -11.73 -5.42 -9.13
CA ARG A 83 -12.24 -5.80 -7.82
C ARG A 83 -11.13 -6.19 -6.84
N PHE A 84 -10.05 -6.83 -7.30
CA PHE A 84 -8.87 -7.09 -6.45
C PHE A 84 -8.27 -5.77 -5.98
N PHE A 85 -7.94 -4.88 -6.92
CA PHE A 85 -7.28 -3.62 -6.60
C PHE A 85 -8.10 -2.77 -5.63
N GLU A 86 -9.42 -2.72 -5.83
CA GLU A 86 -10.32 -2.00 -4.94
C GLU A 86 -10.38 -2.61 -3.53
N VAL A 87 -10.44 -3.93 -3.40
CA VAL A 87 -10.47 -4.59 -2.08
C VAL A 87 -9.19 -4.31 -1.30
N PHE A 88 -8.02 -4.44 -1.94
CA PHE A 88 -6.74 -4.06 -1.31
C PHE A 88 -6.77 -2.59 -0.88
N SER A 89 -7.13 -1.67 -1.79
CA SER A 89 -7.14 -0.23 -1.49
C SER A 89 -8.17 0.21 -0.43
N SER A 90 -9.30 -0.49 -0.31
CA SER A 90 -10.37 -0.14 0.63
C SER A 90 -10.00 -0.39 2.10
N ASN A 91 -9.00 -1.24 2.35
CA ASN A 91 -8.58 -1.67 3.68
C ASN A 91 -7.31 -0.95 4.17
N ILE A 92 -6.96 0.20 3.57
CA ILE A 92 -5.77 0.97 3.96
C ILE A 92 -5.78 1.39 5.44
N TRP A 93 -6.97 1.61 6.02
CA TRP A 93 -7.10 1.94 7.45
C TRP A 93 -6.52 0.85 8.37
N VAL A 94 -6.51 -0.42 7.94
CA VAL A 94 -5.89 -1.53 8.70
C VAL A 94 -4.38 -1.34 8.80
N TRP A 95 -3.74 -0.82 7.74
CA TRP A 95 -2.31 -0.54 7.75
C TRP A 95 -1.94 0.60 8.71
N ALA A 96 -2.86 1.52 9.01
CA ALA A 96 -2.63 2.52 10.06
C ALA A 96 -2.46 1.86 11.45
N ILE A 97 -3.19 0.77 11.71
CA ILE A 97 -3.05 0.00 12.96
C ILE A 97 -1.70 -0.73 12.98
N PHE A 98 -1.32 -1.35 11.86
CA PHE A 98 0.01 -1.96 11.71
C PHE A 98 1.15 -0.95 11.68
N PHE A 99 0.89 0.35 11.65
CA PHE A 99 1.92 1.37 11.82
C PHE A 99 2.23 1.65 13.30
N ILE A 100 1.36 1.25 14.24
CA ILE A 100 1.53 1.52 15.68
C ILE A 100 2.88 0.99 16.22
N PRO A 101 3.33 -0.24 15.90
CA PRO A 101 4.63 -0.70 16.39
C PRO A 101 5.81 0.15 15.89
N VAL A 102 5.73 0.74 14.70
CA VAL A 102 6.74 1.68 14.19
C VAL A 102 6.78 2.94 15.05
N LEU A 103 5.62 3.44 15.49
CA LEU A 103 5.53 4.59 16.40
C LEU A 103 6.13 4.29 17.79
N LEU A 104 5.86 3.10 18.33
CA LEU A 104 6.41 2.68 19.61
C LEU A 104 7.93 2.48 19.56
N GLY A 105 8.45 1.99 18.42
CA GLY A 105 9.88 1.79 18.18
C GLY A 105 10.62 3.00 17.61
N MET A 106 10.02 4.19 17.61
CA MET A 106 10.62 5.37 16.96
C MET A 106 12.02 5.69 17.46
N GLN A 107 12.26 5.58 18.77
CA GLN A 107 13.57 5.88 19.37
C GLN A 107 14.68 4.91 18.92
N THR A 108 14.31 3.66 18.68
CA THR A 108 15.22 2.63 18.20
C THR A 108 15.46 2.74 16.69
N LEU A 109 14.41 3.05 15.92
CA LEU A 109 14.48 3.11 14.46
C LEU A 109 15.17 4.37 13.95
N TYR A 110 14.87 5.51 14.57
CA TYR A 110 15.19 6.81 14.02
C TYR A 110 16.14 7.56 14.95
N HIS A 111 17.42 7.61 14.58
CA HIS A 111 18.43 8.28 15.38
C HIS A 111 18.12 9.76 15.66
N TRP A 112 17.45 10.46 14.73
CA TRP A 112 17.04 11.86 14.89
C TRP A 112 16.03 12.09 16.03
N THR A 113 15.52 11.06 16.67
CA THR A 113 14.63 11.20 17.84
C THR A 113 15.36 11.50 19.14
N ASP A 114 16.69 11.31 19.18
CA ASP A 114 17.53 11.57 20.35
C ASP A 114 17.62 13.08 20.65
N PRO A 115 17.20 13.52 21.85
CA PRO A 115 17.30 14.92 22.27
C PRO A 115 18.74 15.46 22.28
N ALA A 116 19.75 14.63 22.51
CA ALA A 116 21.15 15.05 22.62
C ALA A 116 21.69 15.66 21.31
N LEU A 117 21.12 15.26 20.17
CA LEU A 117 21.49 15.78 18.85
C LEU A 117 21.09 17.24 18.63
N TYR A 118 20.15 17.77 19.41
CA TYR A 118 19.61 19.13 19.25
C TYR A 118 20.21 20.15 20.20
N ASP A 119 20.84 19.70 21.29
CA ASP A 119 21.48 20.59 22.26
C ASP A 119 22.86 21.02 21.77
N LYS A 120 23.05 22.32 21.51
CA LYS A 120 24.33 22.88 21.05
C LYS A 120 25.46 22.75 22.07
N ALA A 121 25.14 22.49 23.34
CA ALA A 121 26.12 22.27 24.39
C ALA A 121 26.52 20.79 24.54
N SER A 122 25.79 19.86 23.90
CA SER A 122 26.11 18.43 23.90
C SER A 122 27.30 18.13 22.98
N GLU A 123 28.13 17.15 23.37
CA GLU A 123 29.19 16.62 22.50
C GLU A 123 28.61 15.92 21.26
N GLU A 124 27.38 15.42 21.36
CA GLU A 124 26.65 14.72 20.29
C GLU A 124 25.84 15.68 19.40
N PHE A 125 26.02 17.00 19.56
CA PHE A 125 25.29 17.98 18.77
C PHE A 125 25.48 17.77 17.26
N ASP A 126 24.36 17.58 16.54
CA ASP A 126 24.37 17.41 15.10
C ASP A 126 23.70 18.59 14.39
N LYS A 127 24.53 19.38 13.70
CA LYS A 127 24.07 20.57 12.95
C LYS A 127 23.10 20.22 11.81
N ILE A 128 23.26 19.07 11.16
CA ILE A 128 22.41 18.65 10.03
C ILE A 128 21.03 18.24 10.55
N VAL A 129 20.99 17.40 11.58
CA VAL A 129 19.73 16.97 12.22
C VAL A 129 19.00 18.15 12.83
N TYR A 130 19.71 19.04 13.54
CA TYR A 130 19.16 20.27 14.09
C TYR A 130 18.53 21.16 13.01
N GLY A 131 19.17 21.28 11.84
CA GLY A 131 18.63 22.03 10.69
C GLY A 131 17.35 21.42 10.11
N LYS A 132 17.10 20.13 10.32
CA LYS A 132 15.90 19.40 9.88
C LYS A 132 14.82 19.29 10.96
N SER A 133 15.04 19.81 12.17
CA SER A 133 14.12 19.73 13.32
C SER A 133 12.67 20.17 13.03
N ALA A 134 12.48 21.16 12.15
CA ALA A 134 11.14 21.60 11.74
C ALA A 134 10.34 20.48 11.06
N TYR A 135 11.01 19.57 10.34
CA TYR A 135 10.40 18.42 9.67
C TYR A 135 10.55 17.12 10.50
N LEU A 136 11.76 16.82 10.97
CA LEU A 136 12.10 15.66 11.79
C LEU A 136 11.89 15.96 13.28
N ASN A 137 10.61 16.07 13.66
CA ASN A 137 10.22 16.07 15.07
C ASN A 137 9.11 15.05 15.29
N GLN A 138 9.08 14.46 16.49
CA GLN A 138 8.20 13.32 16.77
C GLN A 138 6.72 13.65 16.60
N THR A 139 6.27 14.81 17.10
CA THR A 139 4.86 15.25 17.00
C THR A 139 4.44 15.44 15.55
N PHE A 140 5.22 16.19 14.76
CA PHE A 140 4.90 16.47 13.36
C PHE A 140 5.00 15.20 12.51
N PHE A 141 5.97 14.32 12.79
CA PHE A 141 6.05 13.00 12.18
C PHE A 141 4.75 12.22 12.40
N ILE A 142 4.29 12.06 13.64
CA ILE A 142 3.03 11.35 13.96
C ILE A 142 1.83 11.98 13.22
N VAL A 143 1.73 13.31 13.24
CA VAL A 143 0.65 14.03 12.53
C VAL A 143 0.67 13.75 11.03
N ARG A 144 1.86 13.73 10.40
CA ARG A 144 2.00 13.39 8.97
C ARG A 144 1.52 11.98 8.67
N GLN A 145 1.82 11.00 9.53
CA GLN A 145 1.31 9.63 9.33
C GLN A 145 -0.21 9.57 9.37
N VAL A 146 -0.83 10.27 10.34
CA VAL A 146 -2.29 10.36 10.41
C VAL A 146 -2.86 10.99 9.13
N ILE A 147 -2.24 12.06 8.62
CA ILE A 147 -2.64 12.69 7.37
C ILE A 147 -2.52 11.72 6.19
N TYR A 148 -1.42 10.99 6.06
CA TYR A 148 -1.21 10.03 4.96
C TYR A 148 -2.28 8.93 4.96
N PHE A 149 -2.47 8.26 6.09
CA PHE A 149 -3.48 7.20 6.18
C PHE A 149 -4.91 7.72 6.06
N ALA A 150 -5.19 8.95 6.50
CA ALA A 150 -6.49 9.58 6.29
C ALA A 150 -6.75 9.85 4.81
N ILE A 151 -5.77 10.40 4.08
CA ILE A 151 -5.87 10.64 2.63
C ILE A 151 -6.10 9.32 1.89
N TRP A 152 -5.21 8.35 2.09
CA TRP A 152 -5.26 7.08 1.36
C TRP A 152 -6.47 6.25 1.73
N GLY A 153 -6.81 6.18 3.02
CA GLY A 153 -8.00 5.50 3.52
C GLY A 153 -9.30 6.12 2.99
N TRP A 154 -9.38 7.45 2.96
CA TRP A 154 -10.53 8.15 2.37
C TRP A 154 -10.66 7.88 0.86
N LEU A 155 -9.56 7.99 0.11
CA LEU A 155 -9.55 7.72 -1.34
C LEU A 155 -9.97 6.28 -1.63
N GLY A 156 -9.33 5.31 -0.99
CA GLY A 156 -9.61 3.88 -1.18
C GLY A 156 -11.05 3.50 -0.81
N HIS A 157 -11.51 3.94 0.36
CA HIS A 157 -12.88 3.65 0.80
C HIS A 157 -13.93 4.31 -0.10
N LYS A 158 -13.73 5.57 -0.49
CA LYS A 158 -14.69 6.31 -1.32
C LYS A 158 -14.80 5.73 -2.73
N LEU A 159 -13.68 5.37 -3.35
CA LEU A 159 -13.65 4.75 -4.67
C LEU A 159 -14.31 3.35 -4.65
N TYR A 160 -13.96 2.51 -3.67
CA TYR A 160 -14.59 1.21 -3.51
C TYR A 160 -16.11 1.31 -3.29
N LYS A 161 -16.55 2.20 -2.40
CA LYS A 161 -17.97 2.42 -2.14
C LYS A 161 -18.73 2.87 -3.39
N ALA A 162 -18.15 3.81 -4.15
CA ALA A 162 -18.75 4.27 -5.40
C ALA A 162 -18.83 3.15 -6.46
N SER A 163 -17.80 2.30 -6.56
CA SER A 163 -17.84 1.18 -7.49
C SER A 163 -18.83 0.09 -7.10
N VAL A 164 -18.97 -0.23 -5.80
CA VAL A 164 -19.98 -1.20 -5.34
C VAL A 164 -21.39 -0.65 -5.52
N GLU A 165 -21.61 0.65 -5.31
CA GLU A 165 -22.90 1.30 -5.53
C GLU A 165 -23.29 1.28 -7.02
N MET A 166 -22.31 1.49 -7.91
CA MET A 166 -22.51 1.38 -9.35
C MET A 166 -23.00 -0.01 -9.76
N ASP A 167 -22.42 -1.07 -9.17
CA ASP A 167 -22.84 -2.45 -9.46
C ASP A 167 -24.28 -2.73 -9.00
N LYS A 168 -24.74 -2.09 -7.91
CA LYS A 168 -26.10 -2.24 -7.37
C LYS A 168 -27.14 -1.43 -8.15
N THR A 169 -26.81 -0.18 -8.48
CA THR A 169 -27.76 0.79 -9.06
C THR A 169 -27.74 0.81 -10.58
N SER A 170 -26.69 0.27 -11.20
CA SER A 170 -26.40 0.43 -12.64
C SER A 170 -26.31 1.90 -13.09
N ASP A 171 -26.04 2.83 -12.16
CA ASP A 171 -25.84 4.25 -12.46
C ASP A 171 -24.43 4.51 -12.99
N TRP A 172 -24.30 4.63 -14.30
CA TRP A 172 -23.05 4.97 -14.98
C TRP A 172 -22.50 6.36 -14.61
N GLY A 173 -23.32 7.24 -14.02
CA GLY A 173 -22.90 8.51 -13.45
C GLY A 173 -21.81 8.36 -12.38
N MET A 174 -21.78 7.23 -11.67
CA MET A 174 -20.74 6.91 -10.69
C MET A 174 -19.34 6.80 -11.30
N THR A 175 -19.23 6.44 -12.58
CA THR A 175 -17.93 6.45 -13.30
C THR A 175 -17.37 7.87 -13.42
N THR A 176 -18.24 8.88 -13.53
CA THR A 176 -17.83 10.29 -13.53
C THR A 176 -17.39 10.73 -12.14
N LEU A 177 -18.06 10.28 -11.08
CA LEU A 177 -17.66 10.54 -9.70
C LEU A 177 -16.27 9.96 -9.40
N MET A 178 -16.04 8.68 -9.71
CA MET A 178 -14.76 8.02 -9.48
C MET A 178 -13.60 8.73 -10.22
N ARG A 179 -13.85 9.23 -11.44
CA ARG A 179 -12.88 10.07 -12.18
C ARG A 179 -12.62 11.41 -11.52
N LYS A 180 -13.67 12.11 -11.07
CA LYS A 180 -13.55 13.39 -10.36
C LYS A 180 -12.78 13.27 -9.05
N ILE A 181 -12.85 12.12 -8.38
CA ILE A 181 -12.06 11.81 -7.19
C ILE A 181 -10.63 11.45 -7.56
N SER A 182 -10.44 10.59 -8.57
CA SER A 182 -9.12 10.10 -8.98
C SER A 182 -8.23 11.21 -9.55
N ALA A 183 -8.79 12.19 -10.26
CA ALA A 183 -8.01 13.25 -10.93
C ALA A 183 -7.18 14.09 -9.94
N PRO A 184 -7.74 14.69 -8.88
CA PRO A 184 -6.97 15.31 -7.81
C PRO A 184 -6.34 14.30 -6.85
N GLY A 185 -6.90 13.08 -6.77
CA GLY A 185 -6.38 12.01 -5.92
C GLY A 185 -4.98 11.53 -6.30
N ILE A 186 -4.66 11.44 -7.61
CA ILE A 186 -3.34 11.03 -8.10
C ILE A 186 -2.20 11.95 -7.63
N PRO A 187 -2.21 13.28 -7.86
CA PRO A 187 -1.14 14.15 -7.39
C PRO A 187 -1.06 14.20 -5.86
N LEU A 188 -2.21 14.17 -5.17
CA LEU A 188 -2.25 14.09 -3.71
C LEU A 188 -1.61 12.80 -3.18
N PHE A 189 -1.91 11.67 -3.82
CA PHE A 189 -1.28 10.37 -3.54
C PHE A 189 0.21 10.40 -3.83
N ALA A 190 0.64 10.90 -4.98
CA ALA A 190 2.05 10.93 -5.38
C ALA A 190 2.89 11.73 -4.37
N LEU A 191 2.40 12.91 -3.95
CA LEU A 191 3.08 13.72 -2.93
C LEU A 191 3.11 13.01 -1.57
N SER A 192 1.97 12.50 -1.10
CA SER A 192 1.91 11.82 0.20
C SER A 192 2.77 10.55 0.24
N VAL A 193 2.85 9.77 -0.84
CA VAL A 193 3.73 8.58 -0.92
C VAL A 193 5.20 8.97 -0.95
N ALA A 194 5.57 10.04 -1.67
CA ALA A 194 6.94 10.55 -1.63
C ALA A 194 7.35 10.97 -0.21
N PHE A 195 6.52 11.75 0.48
CA PHE A 195 6.80 12.15 1.87
C PHE A 195 6.79 10.95 2.84
N ALA A 196 5.90 9.98 2.64
CA ALA A 196 5.92 8.74 3.41
C ALA A 196 7.22 7.95 3.19
N GLY A 197 7.74 7.89 1.96
CA GLY A 197 9.05 7.30 1.68
C GLY A 197 10.17 8.04 2.41
N PHE A 198 10.13 9.38 2.42
CA PHE A 198 11.07 10.19 3.19
C PHE A 198 11.00 9.91 4.69
N ASP A 199 9.80 9.80 5.23
CA ASP A 199 9.58 9.55 6.65
C ASP A 199 9.96 8.13 7.06
N TRP A 200 9.51 7.11 6.33
CA TRP A 200 9.63 5.71 6.75
C TRP A 200 11.03 5.13 6.51
N LEU A 201 11.67 5.49 5.40
CA LEU A 201 12.94 4.86 5.02
C LEU A 201 14.09 5.86 4.94
N MET A 202 13.90 7.01 4.28
CA MET A 202 15.01 7.97 4.13
C MET A 202 15.46 8.53 5.48
N SER A 203 14.52 8.78 6.40
CA SER A 203 14.84 9.36 7.71
C SER A 203 15.54 8.40 8.68
N LEU A 204 15.69 7.12 8.32
CA LEU A 204 16.53 6.18 9.08
C LEU A 204 17.99 6.67 9.11
N ASP A 205 18.45 7.31 8.03
CA ASP A 205 19.71 8.04 7.97
C ASP A 205 19.45 9.53 7.70
N PRO A 206 19.37 10.37 8.75
CA PRO A 206 19.07 11.78 8.60
C PRO A 206 20.21 12.59 7.97
N HIS A 207 21.40 12.03 7.76
CA HIS A 207 22.51 12.72 7.08
C HIS A 207 22.39 12.63 5.57
N TRP A 208 21.77 11.57 5.08
CA TRP A 208 21.51 11.37 3.67
C TRP A 208 20.24 12.09 3.20
N PHE A 209 20.21 12.54 1.95
CA PHE A 209 19.03 13.14 1.32
C PHE A 209 19.04 12.90 -0.18
N SER A 210 17.88 12.61 -0.75
CA SER A 210 17.71 12.44 -2.20
C SER A 210 16.30 12.80 -2.62
N THR A 211 16.20 13.74 -3.57
CA THR A 211 14.90 14.16 -4.13
C THR A 211 14.21 13.02 -4.89
N MET A 212 14.99 12.18 -5.57
CA MET A 212 14.48 11.04 -6.35
C MET A 212 14.02 9.88 -5.46
N PHE A 213 14.37 9.86 -4.17
CA PHE A 213 14.04 8.75 -3.29
C PHE A 213 12.53 8.51 -3.15
N GLY A 214 11.71 9.57 -3.16
CA GLY A 214 10.25 9.42 -3.13
C GLY A 214 9.70 8.73 -4.37
N VAL A 215 10.27 9.01 -5.55
CA VAL A 215 9.92 8.36 -6.81
C VAL A 215 10.42 6.92 -6.82
N TYR A 216 11.64 6.68 -6.35
CA TYR A 216 12.20 5.35 -6.19
C TYR A 216 11.34 4.47 -5.26
N PHE A 217 10.90 5.03 -4.13
CA PHE A 217 10.00 4.35 -3.20
C PHE A 217 8.68 3.98 -3.87
N PHE A 218 8.09 4.88 -4.65
CA PHE A 218 6.91 4.55 -5.45
C PHE A 218 7.20 3.44 -6.47
N ALA A 219 8.26 3.57 -7.25
CA ALA A 219 8.61 2.66 -8.34
C ALA A 219 8.79 1.22 -7.85
N ILE A 220 9.58 1.00 -6.80
CA ILE A 220 9.86 -0.35 -6.29
C ILE A 220 8.61 -1.02 -5.72
N ASN A 221 7.74 -0.26 -5.03
CA ASN A 221 6.48 -0.79 -4.50
C ASN A 221 5.49 -1.10 -5.62
N PHE A 222 5.40 -0.23 -6.62
CA PHE A 222 4.53 -0.44 -7.77
C PHE A 222 5.01 -1.59 -8.66
N GLN A 223 6.32 -1.78 -8.80
CA GLN A 223 6.93 -2.93 -9.45
C GLN A 223 6.59 -4.23 -8.69
N ALA A 224 6.76 -4.25 -7.37
CA ALA A 224 6.51 -5.43 -6.53
C ALA A 224 5.03 -5.86 -6.49
N PHE A 225 4.11 -4.92 -6.72
CA PHE A 225 2.67 -5.17 -6.76
C PHE A 225 2.26 -6.13 -7.89
N TRP A 226 2.80 -5.97 -9.10
CA TRP A 226 2.42 -6.79 -10.26
C TRP A 226 2.70 -8.29 -10.14
N PRO A 227 3.89 -8.76 -9.73
CA PRO A 227 4.14 -10.18 -9.53
C PRO A 227 3.28 -10.76 -8.41
N VAL A 228 2.97 -10.00 -7.36
CA VAL A 228 2.03 -10.43 -6.31
C VAL A 228 0.63 -10.67 -6.89
N MET A 229 0.16 -9.77 -7.77
CA MET A 229 -1.12 -9.96 -8.47
C MET A 229 -1.10 -11.16 -9.42
N ILE A 230 -0.02 -11.37 -10.17
CA ILE A 230 0.14 -12.53 -11.05
C ILE A 230 0.10 -13.85 -10.25
N LEU A 231 0.84 -13.92 -9.14
CA LEU A 231 0.85 -15.09 -8.27
C LEU A 231 -0.53 -15.33 -7.63
N LEU A 232 -1.24 -14.27 -7.24
CA LEU A 232 -2.61 -14.36 -6.74
C LEU A 232 -3.56 -14.94 -7.80
N VAL A 233 -3.47 -14.47 -9.05
CA VAL A 233 -4.26 -14.99 -10.17
C VAL A 233 -3.97 -16.46 -10.41
N PHE A 234 -2.70 -16.86 -10.47
CA PHE A 234 -2.32 -18.26 -10.63
C PHE A 234 -2.78 -19.13 -9.47
N PHE A 235 -2.73 -18.61 -8.25
CA PHE A 235 -3.27 -19.30 -7.08
C PHE A 235 -4.78 -19.54 -7.23
N LEU A 236 -5.57 -18.53 -7.61
CA LEU A 236 -7.01 -18.66 -7.82
C LEU A 236 -7.35 -19.63 -8.95
N GLN A 237 -6.64 -19.56 -10.08
CA GLN A 237 -6.83 -20.48 -11.19
C GLN A 237 -6.51 -21.93 -10.83
N ARG A 238 -5.49 -22.17 -9.98
CA ARG A 238 -5.20 -23.52 -9.45
C ARG A 238 -6.33 -24.07 -8.57
N GLN A 239 -7.13 -23.20 -7.96
CA GLN A 239 -8.34 -23.57 -7.22
C GLN A 239 -9.59 -23.68 -8.10
N GLY A 240 -9.47 -23.50 -9.42
CA GLY A 240 -10.59 -23.52 -10.36
C GLY A 240 -11.46 -22.26 -10.33
N ILE A 241 -10.97 -21.16 -9.74
CA ILE A 241 -11.69 -19.88 -9.63
C ILE A 241 -11.21 -18.93 -10.73
N LEU A 242 -12.15 -18.26 -11.41
CA LEU A 242 -11.91 -17.26 -12.46
C LEU A 242 -11.13 -17.76 -13.69
N LYS A 243 -11.24 -19.06 -14.00
CA LYS A 243 -10.47 -19.68 -15.08
C LYS A 243 -10.99 -19.24 -16.46
N ASP A 244 -12.30 -19.04 -16.58
CA ASP A 244 -12.94 -18.66 -17.84
C ASP A 244 -12.97 -17.13 -18.02
N THR A 245 -12.92 -16.39 -16.90
CA THR A 245 -12.89 -14.92 -16.87
C THR A 245 -11.49 -14.39 -17.15
N ILE A 246 -10.46 -14.89 -16.44
CA ILE A 246 -9.08 -14.41 -16.59
C ILE A 246 -8.34 -15.29 -17.60
N LYS A 247 -8.39 -14.87 -18.85
CA LYS A 247 -7.66 -15.50 -19.98
C LYS A 247 -6.20 -15.05 -20.09
N GLN A 248 -5.44 -15.75 -20.93
CA GLN A 248 -4.02 -15.48 -21.20
C GLN A 248 -3.73 -14.03 -21.58
N VAL A 249 -4.62 -13.37 -22.33
CA VAL A 249 -4.47 -11.95 -22.70
C VAL A 249 -4.34 -11.03 -21.48
N HIS A 250 -5.13 -11.28 -20.43
CA HIS A 250 -5.08 -10.47 -19.22
C HIS A 250 -3.80 -10.73 -18.41
N ILE A 251 -3.31 -11.97 -18.40
CA ILE A 251 -2.03 -12.32 -17.76
C ILE A 251 -0.87 -11.65 -18.51
N TYR A 252 -0.94 -11.59 -19.83
CA TYR A 252 0.03 -10.85 -20.65
C TYR A 252 0.04 -9.36 -20.28
N ASP A 253 -1.13 -8.74 -20.10
CA ASP A 253 -1.21 -7.33 -19.67
C ASP A 253 -0.54 -7.12 -18.30
N LEU A 254 -0.77 -7.99 -17.31
CA LEU A 254 -0.08 -7.91 -16.02
C LEU A 254 1.44 -8.08 -16.15
N GLY A 255 1.89 -8.97 -17.03
CA GLY A 255 3.30 -9.17 -17.35
C GLY A 255 3.94 -7.95 -18.02
N ALA A 256 3.21 -7.27 -18.91
CA ALA A 256 3.65 -6.04 -19.54
C ALA A 256 3.82 -4.91 -18.53
N TRP A 257 2.91 -4.77 -17.56
CA TRP A 257 3.06 -3.83 -16.46
C TRP A 257 4.25 -4.17 -15.56
N PHE A 258 4.43 -5.45 -15.23
CA PHE A 258 5.59 -5.88 -14.43
C PHE A 258 6.92 -5.56 -15.14
N PHE A 259 7.00 -5.82 -16.45
CA PHE A 259 8.17 -5.49 -17.25
C PHE A 259 8.40 -3.97 -17.32
N ALA A 260 7.37 -3.19 -17.62
CA ALA A 260 7.47 -1.73 -17.71
C ALA A 260 8.02 -1.11 -16.42
N PHE A 261 7.54 -1.56 -15.26
CA PHE A 261 8.00 -1.07 -13.96
C PHE A 261 9.28 -1.73 -13.44
N THR A 262 9.80 -2.72 -14.16
CA THR A 262 11.18 -3.19 -13.94
C THR A 262 12.19 -2.29 -14.64
N VAL A 263 11.77 -1.60 -15.71
CA VAL A 263 12.62 -0.65 -16.46
C VAL A 263 12.54 0.76 -15.87
N PHE A 264 11.38 1.16 -15.35
CA PHE A 264 11.14 2.46 -14.70
C PHE A 264 11.80 2.55 -13.33
#